data_AF-B6IS32-F1
#
_entry.id   AF-B6IS32-F1
#
_cell.length_a   1.000
_cell.length_b   1.000
_cell.length_c   1.000
_cell.angle_alpha   90.00
_cell.angle_beta   90.00
_cell.angle_gamma   90.00
#
_symmetry.space_group_name_H-M   'P 1'
#
loop_
_entity.id
_entity.type
_entity.pdbx_description
1 polymer ?
#
loop_
_entity_poly.entity_id
_entity_poly.type
_entity_poly.pdbx_seq_one_letter_code
_entity_poly.pdbx_strand_id
1 'polypeptide(L)'
;MPRLRRLAALATAVALAGGSVFVSGSAHAKAPCYTQAEFEAEQAIRLHTELMVVGLTCGEMSQAGGPSLFAQYKQFTLQHRNDIVSWEKALIGHFKRSRGGNATREFDSFRTRLANETSQRAIALSNPVFCQAYVPAVVKALAMSRQDLMESLKADRPMRLAAVPRCDAPAKPSAARVAAAGGGRPEAIQVAASGAVPSAVTTR
;
A
#
# COMPACT_ATOMS: atom_id res chain seq x y z
N MET A 1 12.70 52.80 -40.13
CA MET A 1 14.12 53.11 -40.42
C MET A 1 14.96 52.71 -39.21
N PRO A 2 16.05 51.96 -39.42
CA PRO A 2 16.79 51.27 -38.36
C PRO A 2 17.87 52.19 -37.75
N ARG A 3 18.20 51.99 -36.47
CA ARG A 3 19.55 52.33 -35.97
C ARG A 3 20.13 51.17 -35.17
N LEU A 4 21.14 50.60 -35.80
CA LEU A 4 22.02 49.54 -35.36
C LEU A 4 22.88 49.97 -34.17
N ARG A 5 23.14 48.97 -33.31
CA ARG A 5 24.42 48.62 -32.64
C ARG A 5 25.13 49.65 -31.77
N ARG A 6 25.38 49.25 -30.51
CA ARG A 6 26.75 49.08 -29.99
C ARG A 6 26.85 47.82 -29.12
N LEU A 7 27.72 46.91 -29.54
CA LEU A 7 28.28 45.81 -28.75
C LEU A 7 29.55 46.35 -28.06
N ALA A 8 29.70 46.11 -26.76
CA ALA A 8 30.94 46.13 -25.97
C ALA A 8 30.56 45.75 -24.53
N ALA A 9 31.28 44.97 -23.74
CA ALA A 9 32.45 44.12 -23.91
C ALA A 9 32.42 43.15 -22.70
N LEU A 10 33.01 41.96 -22.86
CA LEU A 10 33.22 41.03 -21.75
C LEU A 10 34.15 41.65 -20.70
N ALA A 11 33.80 41.48 -19.42
CA ALA A 11 34.75 41.55 -18.31
C ALA A 11 34.47 40.40 -17.35
N THR A 12 35.13 39.27 -17.60
CA THR A 12 35.33 38.17 -16.66
C THR A 12 36.25 38.64 -15.53
N ALA A 13 35.71 38.79 -14.32
CA ALA A 13 36.50 38.90 -13.09
C ALA A 13 36.47 37.56 -12.35
N VAL A 14 37.53 36.79 -12.52
CA VAL A 14 37.85 35.61 -11.70
C VAL A 14 38.45 36.13 -10.39
N ALA A 15 37.71 35.98 -9.28
CA ALA A 15 38.24 36.18 -7.94
C ALA A 15 38.38 34.81 -7.27
N LEU A 16 39.63 34.33 -7.17
CA LEU A 16 40.04 33.21 -6.33
C LEU A 16 40.26 33.71 -4.90
N ALA A 17 39.40 33.34 -3.95
CA ALA A 17 39.70 33.34 -2.52
C ALA A 17 38.66 32.53 -1.71
N GLY A 18 39.14 31.52 -0.96
CA GLY A 18 38.45 31.00 0.23
C GLY A 18 37.44 29.88 0.03
N GLY A 19 37.91 28.68 -0.32
CA GLY A 19 37.09 27.47 -0.33
C GLY A 19 36.60 27.07 1.06
N SER A 20 35.41 27.52 1.43
CA SER A 20 34.62 26.89 2.51
C SER A 20 33.91 25.69 1.91
N VAL A 21 34.43 24.48 2.15
CA VAL A 21 33.73 23.23 1.84
C VAL A 21 32.57 23.12 2.83
N PHE A 22 31.40 23.65 2.45
CA PHE A 22 30.15 23.32 3.12
C PHE A 22 29.88 21.84 2.84
N VAL A 23 30.23 20.98 3.80
CA VAL A 23 29.70 19.62 3.86
C VAL A 23 28.21 19.77 4.17
N SER A 24 27.40 19.83 3.11
CA SER A 24 25.97 19.66 3.18
C SER A 24 25.69 18.25 3.66
N GLY A 25 25.66 18.06 4.98
CA GLY A 25 25.10 16.86 5.59
C GLY A 25 23.65 16.76 5.14
N SER A 26 23.37 15.85 4.22
CA SER A 26 21.99 15.51 3.86
C SER A 26 21.36 14.91 5.11
N ALA A 27 20.62 15.75 5.85
CA ALA A 27 19.75 15.32 6.91
C ALA A 27 18.70 14.38 6.29
N HIS A 28 19.00 13.08 6.30
CA HIS A 28 18.05 12.07 5.90
C HIS A 28 16.96 12.09 6.95
N ALA A 29 15.85 12.75 6.63
CA ALA A 29 14.64 12.69 7.44
C ALA A 29 14.33 11.21 7.67
N LYS A 30 14.28 10.81 8.95
CA LYS A 30 13.96 9.42 9.33
C LYS A 30 12.66 9.02 8.61
N ALA A 31 12.70 7.90 7.88
CA ALA A 31 11.53 7.39 7.19
C ALA A 31 10.35 7.29 8.18
N PRO A 32 9.15 7.75 7.79
CA PRO A 32 8.01 7.74 8.70
C PRO A 32 7.66 6.30 9.08
N CYS A 33 7.42 6.08 10.37
CA CYS A 33 7.03 4.81 10.95
C CYS A 33 5.79 5.01 11.82
N TYR A 34 5.06 3.93 12.09
CA TYR A 34 3.90 3.98 12.97
C TYR A 34 4.27 3.75 14.43
N THR A 35 3.66 4.51 15.33
CA THR A 35 3.53 4.05 16.72
C THR A 35 2.66 2.78 16.77
N GLN A 36 2.65 2.07 17.90
CA GLN A 36 1.84 0.85 18.00
C GLN A 36 0.34 1.10 17.73
N ALA A 37 -0.21 2.17 18.30
CA ALA A 37 -1.60 2.55 18.08
C ALA A 37 -1.90 2.92 16.63
N GLU A 38 -0.95 3.56 15.94
CA GLU A 38 -1.12 3.92 14.52
C GLU A 38 -1.03 2.71 13.60
N PHE A 39 -0.19 1.73 13.93
CA PHE A 39 -0.11 0.47 13.19
C PHE A 39 -1.42 -0.30 13.32
N GLU A 40 -1.92 -0.48 14.55
CA GLU A 40 -3.21 -1.11 14.79
C GLU A 40 -4.35 -0.38 14.07
N ALA A 41 -4.33 0.96 14.08
CA ALA A 41 -5.28 1.78 13.33
C ALA A 41 -5.19 1.57 11.81
N GLU A 42 -3.98 1.47 11.24
CA GLU A 42 -3.81 1.16 9.82
C GLU A 42 -4.41 -0.21 9.48
N GLN A 43 -4.08 -1.22 10.27
CA GLN A 43 -4.58 -2.58 10.07
C GLN A 43 -6.11 -2.63 10.17
N ALA A 44 -6.70 -1.80 11.03
CA ALA A 44 -8.13 -1.72 11.21
C ALA A 44 -8.85 -1.03 10.04
N ILE A 45 -8.32 0.10 9.56
CA ILE A 45 -8.86 0.78 8.38
C ILE A 45 -8.69 -0.07 7.11
N ARG A 46 -7.59 -0.83 7.02
CA ARG A 46 -7.39 -1.80 5.94
C ARG A 46 -8.42 -2.91 5.99
N LEU A 47 -8.64 -3.52 7.15
CA LEU A 47 -9.70 -4.52 7.34
C LEU A 47 -11.07 -3.93 6.98
N HIS A 48 -11.42 -2.76 7.50
CA HIS A 48 -12.70 -2.09 7.23
C HIS A 48 -12.93 -1.86 5.73
N THR A 49 -11.89 -1.42 5.01
CA THR A 49 -11.94 -1.19 3.57
C THR A 49 -12.05 -2.51 2.79
N GLU A 50 -11.34 -3.55 3.21
CA GLU A 50 -11.42 -4.89 2.61
C GLU A 50 -12.82 -5.49 2.79
N LEU A 51 -13.40 -5.39 3.99
CA LEU A 51 -14.78 -5.81 4.28
C LEU A 51 -15.80 -5.13 3.37
N MET A 52 -15.62 -3.83 3.12
CA MET A 52 -16.48 -3.07 2.21
C MET A 52 -16.39 -3.60 0.78
N VAL A 53 -15.19 -3.74 0.23
CA VAL A 53 -15.00 -4.19 -1.16
C VAL A 53 -15.49 -5.63 -1.34
N VAL A 54 -15.15 -6.54 -0.42
CA VAL A 54 -15.67 -7.92 -0.46
C VAL A 54 -17.19 -7.94 -0.35
N GLY A 55 -17.78 -7.12 0.52
CA GLY A 55 -19.22 -6.99 0.65
C GLY A 55 -19.91 -6.54 -0.65
N LEU A 56 -19.29 -5.62 -1.40
CA LEU A 56 -19.79 -5.15 -2.69
C LEU A 56 -19.58 -6.18 -3.81
N THR A 57 -18.39 -6.79 -3.90
CA THR A 57 -18.03 -7.74 -4.97
C THR A 57 -18.72 -9.09 -4.81
N CYS A 58 -18.86 -9.57 -3.58
CA CYS A 58 -19.37 -10.91 -3.27
C CYS A 58 -20.80 -10.89 -2.72
N GLY A 59 -21.54 -9.79 -2.88
CA GLY A 59 -22.82 -9.56 -2.21
C GLY A 59 -23.88 -10.64 -2.42
N GLU A 60 -23.83 -11.33 -3.57
CA GLU A 60 -24.74 -12.44 -3.93
C GLU A 60 -24.41 -13.76 -3.23
N MET A 61 -23.23 -13.91 -2.66
CA MET A 61 -22.76 -15.14 -1.97
C MET A 61 -23.18 -15.18 -0.50
N SER A 62 -24.40 -14.76 -0.18
CA SER A 62 -24.91 -14.86 1.18
C SER A 62 -24.82 -16.30 1.69
N GLN A 63 -24.40 -16.46 2.95
CA GLN A 63 -24.51 -17.73 3.65
C GLN A 63 -25.98 -18.13 3.68
N ALA A 64 -26.31 -19.40 3.45
CA ALA A 64 -27.70 -19.86 3.36
C ALA A 64 -28.50 -19.42 4.60
N GLY A 65 -29.53 -18.58 4.38
CA GLY A 65 -30.41 -18.05 5.44
C GLY A 65 -29.87 -16.85 6.22
N GLY A 66 -28.70 -16.32 5.89
CA GLY A 66 -28.08 -15.18 6.58
C GLY A 66 -28.17 -13.84 5.81
N PRO A 67 -27.82 -12.72 6.46
CA PRO A 67 -27.72 -11.42 5.80
C PRO A 67 -26.62 -11.42 4.72
N SER A 68 -26.79 -10.60 3.68
CA SER A 68 -25.75 -10.41 2.65
C SER A 68 -24.43 -9.93 3.24
N LEU A 69 -23.32 -10.21 2.56
CA LEU A 69 -22.00 -9.77 3.03
C LEU A 69 -21.91 -8.25 3.18
N PHE A 70 -22.58 -7.50 2.31
CA PHE A 70 -22.68 -6.05 2.44
C PHE A 70 -23.45 -5.60 3.68
N ALA A 71 -24.53 -6.29 4.04
CA ALA A 71 -25.26 -6.03 5.28
C ALA A 71 -24.39 -6.33 6.52
N GLN A 72 -23.60 -7.41 6.48
CA GLN A 72 -22.66 -7.73 7.55
C GLN A 72 -21.57 -6.66 7.71
N TYR A 73 -21.01 -6.15 6.61
CA TYR A 73 -20.09 -5.00 6.63
C TYR A 73 -20.71 -3.76 7.30
N LYS A 74 -21.97 -3.43 6.95
CA LYS A 74 -22.69 -2.31 7.58
C LYS A 74 -22.83 -2.53 9.08
N GLN A 75 -23.20 -3.75 9.49
CA GLN A 75 -23.32 -4.12 10.90
C GLN A 75 -22.00 -3.95 11.65
N PHE A 76 -20.88 -4.41 11.07
CA PHE A 76 -19.54 -4.20 11.64
C PHE A 76 -19.23 -2.71 11.82
N THR A 77 -19.53 -1.90 10.81
CA THR A 77 -19.31 -0.44 10.87
C THR A 77 -20.12 0.20 12.01
N LEU A 78 -21.36 -0.24 12.22
CA LEU A 78 -22.21 0.26 13.30
C LEU A 78 -21.69 -0.17 14.69
N GLN A 79 -21.30 -1.43 14.85
CA GLN A 79 -20.78 -1.97 16.11
C GLN A 79 -19.46 -1.32 16.53
N HIS A 80 -18.59 -1.00 15.56
CA HIS A 80 -17.26 -0.45 15.80
C HIS A 80 -17.15 1.05 15.50
N ARG A 81 -18.25 1.78 15.37
CA ARG A 81 -18.24 3.20 14.96
C ARG A 81 -17.27 4.08 15.76
N ASN A 82 -17.19 3.88 17.08
CA ASN A 82 -16.33 4.68 17.95
C ASN A 82 -14.86 4.31 17.77
N ASP A 83 -14.57 3.02 17.60
CA ASP A 83 -13.23 2.51 17.34
C ASP A 83 -12.74 2.99 15.97
N ILE A 84 -13.59 2.94 14.94
CA ILE A 84 -13.31 3.46 13.60
C ILE A 84 -12.90 4.94 13.68
N VAL A 85 -13.71 5.79 14.30
CA VAL A 85 -13.36 7.21 14.47
C VAL A 85 -12.02 7.40 15.21
N SER A 86 -11.69 6.54 16.17
CA SER A 86 -10.40 6.57 16.87
C SER A 86 -9.24 6.21 15.94
N TRP A 87 -9.37 5.15 15.14
CA TRP A 87 -8.37 4.73 14.16
C TRP A 87 -8.14 5.79 13.08
N GLU A 88 -9.21 6.41 12.59
CA GLU A 88 -9.13 7.50 11.62
C GLU A 88 -8.33 8.68 12.20
N LYS A 89 -8.63 9.09 13.44
CA LYS A 89 -7.89 10.15 14.13
C LYS A 89 -6.41 9.80 14.32
N ALA A 90 -6.09 8.56 14.66
CA ALA A 90 -4.71 8.12 14.81
C ALA A 90 -3.93 8.25 13.49
N LEU A 91 -4.51 7.80 12.37
CA LEU A 91 -3.86 7.89 11.06
C LEU A 91 -3.79 9.30 10.50
N ILE A 92 -4.83 10.12 10.70
CA ILE A 92 -4.78 11.56 10.36
C ILE A 92 -3.66 12.23 11.19
N GLY A 93 -3.55 11.88 12.47
CA GLY A 93 -2.46 12.32 13.34
C GLY A 93 -1.08 11.92 12.79
N HIS A 94 -0.94 10.68 12.31
CA HIS A 94 0.28 10.23 11.63
C HIS A 94 0.57 11.08 10.39
N PHE A 95 -0.37 11.20 9.45
CA PHE A 95 -0.17 11.94 8.20
C PHE A 95 0.18 13.41 8.42
N LYS A 96 -0.43 14.04 9.43
CA LYS A 96 -0.09 15.40 9.85
C LYS A 96 1.39 15.52 10.25
N ARG A 97 1.91 14.55 11.00
CA ARG A 97 3.31 14.56 11.48
C ARG A 97 4.30 14.15 10.38
N SER A 98 3.94 13.19 9.53
CA SER A 98 4.86 12.57 8.57
C SER A 98 4.96 13.28 7.22
N ARG A 99 3.85 13.88 6.74
CA ARG A 99 3.77 14.49 5.40
C ARG A 99 3.49 15.99 5.44
N GLY A 100 2.99 16.51 6.56
CA GLY A 100 2.46 17.87 6.63
C GLY A 100 1.22 18.05 5.74
N GLY A 101 0.83 19.29 5.49
CA GLY A 101 -0.30 19.62 4.60
C GLY A 101 -1.67 19.16 5.11
N ASN A 102 -2.57 18.82 4.19
CA ASN A 102 -3.93 18.40 4.51
C ASN A 102 -3.98 16.90 4.85
N ALA A 103 -3.80 16.58 6.14
CA ALA A 103 -3.77 15.21 6.65
C ALA A 103 -5.07 14.41 6.42
N THR A 104 -6.23 15.09 6.42
CA THR A 104 -7.52 14.44 6.12
C THR A 104 -7.56 13.98 4.66
N ARG A 105 -7.13 14.82 3.72
CA ARG A 105 -7.02 14.44 2.30
C ARG A 105 -6.05 13.28 2.09
N GLU A 106 -4.94 13.26 2.83
CA GLU A 106 -4.00 12.12 2.79
C GLU A 106 -4.63 10.84 3.31
N PHE A 107 -5.44 10.92 4.36
CA PHE A 107 -6.22 9.80 4.88
C PHE A 107 -7.28 9.29 3.88
N ASP A 108 -8.04 10.19 3.26
CA ASP A 108 -9.03 9.83 2.24
C ASP A 108 -8.36 9.17 1.02
N SER A 109 -7.20 9.69 0.61
CA SER A 109 -6.38 9.12 -0.46
C SER A 109 -5.84 7.75 -0.08
N PHE A 110 -5.48 7.54 1.19
CA PHE A 110 -5.08 6.23 1.71
C PHE A 110 -6.24 5.22 1.62
N ARG A 111 -7.43 5.54 2.14
CA ARG A 111 -8.61 4.68 2.02
C ARG A 111 -8.94 4.33 0.57
N THR A 112 -8.85 5.33 -0.32
CA THR A 112 -9.08 5.13 -1.76
C THR A 112 -8.08 4.15 -2.37
N ARG A 113 -6.79 4.25 -2.03
CA ARG A 113 -5.77 3.29 -2.49
C ARG A 113 -6.08 1.88 -1.99
N LEU A 114 -6.45 1.71 -0.73
CA LEU A 114 -6.81 0.41 -0.16
C LEU A 114 -8.00 -0.24 -0.89
N ALA A 115 -9.04 0.55 -1.17
CA ALA A 115 -10.20 0.06 -1.91
C ALA A 115 -9.81 -0.37 -3.33
N ASN A 116 -9.00 0.44 -4.02
CA ASN A 116 -8.50 0.12 -5.35
C ASN A 116 -7.60 -1.12 -5.35
N GLU A 117 -6.68 -1.26 -4.39
CA GLU A 117 -5.83 -2.45 -4.23
C GLU A 117 -6.67 -3.73 -4.12
N THR A 118 -7.75 -3.68 -3.33
CA THR A 118 -8.65 -4.82 -3.14
C THR A 118 -9.48 -5.10 -4.40
N SER A 119 -10.03 -4.07 -5.03
CA SER A 119 -10.80 -4.20 -6.29
C SER A 119 -9.94 -4.74 -7.44
N GLN A 120 -8.70 -4.27 -7.57
CA GLN A 120 -7.77 -4.78 -8.60
C GLN A 120 -7.47 -6.26 -8.38
N ARG A 121 -7.45 -6.72 -7.14
CA ARG A 121 -7.30 -8.15 -6.84
C ARG A 121 -8.52 -8.97 -7.23
N ALA A 122 -9.74 -8.44 -7.01
CA ALA A 122 -10.96 -9.08 -7.48
C ALA A 122 -10.97 -9.22 -9.01
N ILE A 123 -10.54 -8.17 -9.71
CA ILE A 123 -10.37 -8.19 -11.18
C ILE A 123 -9.35 -9.26 -11.59
N ALA A 124 -8.21 -9.34 -10.91
CA ALA A 124 -7.15 -10.28 -11.25
C ALA A 124 -7.51 -11.75 -11.04
N LEU A 125 -8.38 -12.07 -10.06
CA LEU A 125 -8.74 -13.45 -9.71
C LEU A 125 -10.05 -13.93 -10.37
N SER A 126 -10.86 -13.04 -10.97
CA SER A 126 -12.29 -13.22 -11.23
C SER A 126 -13.14 -13.30 -9.95
N ASN A 127 -14.41 -12.87 -10.02
CA ASN A 127 -15.28 -12.80 -8.85
C ASN A 127 -15.43 -14.14 -8.11
N PRO A 128 -15.68 -15.31 -8.75
CA PRO A 128 -15.84 -16.57 -8.02
C PRO A 128 -14.61 -16.96 -7.19
N VAL A 129 -13.42 -16.87 -7.77
CA VAL A 129 -12.16 -17.23 -7.10
C VAL A 129 -11.83 -16.20 -6.00
N PHE A 130 -12.02 -14.91 -6.29
CA PHE A 130 -11.86 -13.86 -5.29
C PHE A 130 -12.76 -14.10 -4.09
N CYS A 131 -14.05 -14.34 -4.31
CA CYS A 131 -14.97 -14.54 -3.21
C CYS A 131 -14.69 -15.83 -2.43
N GLN A 132 -14.32 -16.92 -3.10
CA GLN A 132 -13.90 -18.16 -2.42
C GLN A 132 -12.70 -17.93 -1.49
N ALA A 133 -11.73 -17.11 -1.91
CA ALA A 133 -10.53 -16.83 -1.12
C ALA A 133 -10.76 -15.81 0.01
N TYR A 134 -11.64 -14.81 -0.18
CA TYR A 134 -11.76 -13.66 0.71
C TYR A 134 -12.92 -13.76 1.70
N VAL A 135 -14.05 -14.38 1.31
CA VAL A 135 -15.24 -14.47 2.17
C VAL A 135 -14.96 -15.16 3.51
N PRO A 136 -14.22 -16.28 3.61
CA PRO A 136 -13.98 -16.93 4.90
C PRO A 136 -13.22 -16.04 5.91
N ALA A 137 -12.24 -15.28 5.45
CA ALA A 137 -11.48 -14.35 6.30
C ALA A 137 -12.35 -13.19 6.78
N VAL A 138 -13.22 -12.68 5.91
CA VAL A 138 -14.20 -11.64 6.21
C VAL A 138 -15.23 -12.12 7.23
N VAL A 139 -15.85 -13.27 7.01
CA VAL A 139 -16.82 -13.87 7.95
C VAL A 139 -16.19 -14.09 9.32
N LYS A 140 -14.94 -14.57 9.36
CA LYS A 140 -14.20 -14.73 10.61
C LYS A 140 -14.02 -13.39 11.33
N ALA A 141 -13.61 -12.33 10.63
CA ALA A 141 -13.43 -11.00 11.22
C ALA A 141 -14.74 -10.41 11.76
N LEU A 142 -15.86 -10.65 11.06
CA LEU A 142 -17.20 -10.20 11.46
C LEU A 142 -17.74 -10.92 12.71
N ALA A 143 -17.27 -12.15 12.96
CA ALA A 143 -17.67 -12.94 14.11
C ALA A 143 -16.79 -12.73 15.37
N MET A 144 -15.71 -11.93 15.26
CA MET A 144 -14.81 -11.67 16.38
C MET A 144 -15.48 -10.80 17.45
N SER A 145 -15.17 -11.07 18.73
CA SER A 145 -15.42 -10.10 19.78
C SER A 145 -14.56 -8.85 19.55
N ARG A 146 -14.92 -7.72 20.17
CA ARG A 146 -14.09 -6.50 20.10
C ARG A 146 -12.66 -6.77 20.59
N GLN A 147 -12.50 -7.59 21.63
CA GLN A 147 -11.18 -7.94 22.18
C GLN A 147 -10.35 -8.76 21.18
N ASP A 148 -10.95 -9.79 20.58
CA ASP A 148 -10.29 -10.63 19.58
C ASP A 148 -9.95 -9.83 18.32
N LEU A 149 -10.83 -8.90 17.93
CA LEU A 149 -10.58 -7.98 16.85
C LEU A 149 -9.34 -7.14 17.15
N MET A 150 -9.27 -6.48 18.31
CA MET A 150 -8.10 -5.67 18.69
C MET A 150 -6.81 -6.50 18.71
N GLU A 151 -6.86 -7.71 19.25
CA GLU A 151 -5.71 -8.61 19.26
C GLU A 151 -5.26 -8.96 17.83
N SER A 152 -6.21 -9.23 16.92
CA SER A 152 -5.93 -9.55 15.52
C SER A 152 -5.27 -8.41 14.73
N LEU A 153 -5.36 -7.16 15.22
CA LEU A 153 -4.83 -5.97 14.56
C LEU A 153 -3.36 -5.70 14.90
N LYS A 154 -2.80 -6.37 15.91
CA LYS A 154 -1.43 -6.15 16.38
C LYS A 154 -0.34 -6.71 15.45
N ALA A 155 -0.71 -7.52 14.47
CA ALA A 155 0.22 -8.21 13.58
C ALA A 155 -0.11 -7.99 12.09
N ASP A 156 0.94 -8.04 11.26
CA ASP A 156 0.80 -8.15 9.81
C ASP A 156 0.13 -9.47 9.42
N ARG A 157 -0.67 -9.42 8.36
CA ARG A 157 -1.27 -10.60 7.74
C ARG A 157 -0.95 -10.58 6.24
N PRO A 158 -0.89 -11.73 5.53
CA PRO A 158 -0.60 -11.76 4.10
C PRO A 158 -1.49 -10.83 3.25
N MET A 159 -2.72 -10.55 3.70
CA MET A 159 -3.67 -9.66 3.03
C MET A 159 -3.72 -8.25 3.64
N ARG A 160 -3.07 -8.04 4.79
CA ARG A 160 -3.00 -6.77 5.51
C ARG A 160 -1.56 -6.44 5.88
N LEU A 161 -0.80 -5.97 4.90
CA LEU A 161 0.55 -5.47 5.11
C LEU A 161 0.50 -3.97 5.36
N ALA A 162 1.10 -3.52 6.45
CA ALA A 162 1.19 -2.10 6.74
C ALA A 162 2.00 -1.33 5.69
N ALA A 163 1.60 -0.09 5.41
CA ALA A 163 2.23 0.77 4.42
C ALA A 163 3.66 1.16 4.84
N VAL A 164 3.84 1.43 6.14
CA VAL A 164 5.14 1.68 6.77
C VAL A 164 5.30 0.82 8.03
N PRO A 165 6.53 0.46 8.42
CA PRO A 165 6.73 -0.37 9.60
C PRO A 165 6.41 0.37 10.90
N ARG A 166 6.31 -0.40 11.98
CA ARG A 166 6.30 0.15 13.33
C ARG A 166 7.65 0.78 13.69
N CYS A 167 7.62 1.82 14.51
CA CYS A 167 8.82 2.50 14.97
C CYS A 167 9.68 1.65 15.91
N ASP A 168 9.05 0.73 16.66
CA ASP A 168 9.70 -0.20 17.59
C ASP A 168 10.02 -1.56 16.96
N ALA A 169 9.48 -1.83 15.76
CA ALA A 169 9.75 -3.03 14.98
C ALA A 169 9.97 -2.64 13.50
N PRO A 170 11.20 -2.21 13.12
CA PRO A 170 11.50 -1.84 11.75
C PRO A 170 11.23 -3.02 10.80
N ALA A 171 10.78 -2.71 9.58
CA ALA A 171 10.45 -3.73 8.58
C ALA A 171 11.64 -4.68 8.42
N LYS A 172 11.42 -5.98 8.64
CA LYS A 172 12.37 -6.99 8.16
C LYS A 172 12.47 -6.78 6.65
N PRO A 173 13.69 -6.66 6.07
CA PRO A 173 13.82 -6.50 4.64
C PRO A 173 13.14 -7.69 3.95
N SER A 174 11.96 -7.44 3.40
CA SER A 174 11.31 -8.38 2.50
C SER A 174 12.09 -8.36 1.20
N ALA A 175 12.46 -9.54 0.68
CA ALA A 175 13.21 -9.68 -0.58
C ALA A 175 12.58 -8.90 -1.76
N ALA A 176 11.27 -8.62 -1.68
CA ALA A 176 10.54 -7.83 -2.67
C ALA A 176 10.89 -6.32 -2.69
N ARG A 177 11.38 -5.73 -1.58
CA ARG A 177 11.69 -4.28 -1.51
C ARG A 177 13.12 -3.94 -1.98
N VAL A 178 14.05 -4.90 -1.94
CA VAL A 178 15.42 -4.71 -2.44
C VAL A 178 15.44 -4.58 -3.98
N ALA A 179 14.52 -5.26 -4.67
CA ALA A 179 14.38 -5.16 -6.12
C ALA A 179 13.91 -3.78 -6.62
N ALA A 180 13.22 -2.99 -5.77
CA ALA A 180 12.73 -1.66 -6.15
C ALA A 180 13.73 -0.52 -5.88
N ALA A 181 14.77 -0.76 -5.07
CA ALA A 181 15.82 0.22 -4.77
C ALA A 181 17.05 0.08 -5.69
N GLY A 182 17.21 -1.06 -6.36
CA GLY A 182 18.20 -1.25 -7.42
C GLY A 182 17.59 -0.93 -8.77
N GLY A 183 17.66 0.33 -9.20
CA GLY A 183 17.27 0.77 -10.54
C GLY A 183 18.16 0.21 -11.65
N GLY A 184 18.16 -1.11 -11.82
CA GLY A 184 18.64 -1.81 -13.00
C GLY A 184 17.44 -2.34 -13.77
N ARG A 185 17.29 -1.92 -15.03
CA ARG A 185 16.35 -2.53 -15.99
C ARG A 185 16.50 -4.06 -15.90
N PRO A 186 15.45 -4.85 -15.68
CA PRO A 186 15.54 -6.29 -15.88
C PRO A 186 15.77 -6.52 -17.37
N GLU A 187 16.98 -6.97 -17.70
CA GLU A 187 17.31 -7.55 -18.97
C GLU A 187 16.35 -8.72 -19.23
N ALA A 188 15.77 -8.74 -20.42
CA ALA A 188 14.76 -9.71 -20.81
C ALA A 188 15.28 -11.14 -20.62
N ILE A 189 14.60 -11.92 -19.77
CA ILE A 189 14.82 -13.37 -19.69
C ILE A 189 14.40 -13.96 -21.04
N GLN A 190 15.38 -14.37 -21.83
CA GLN A 190 15.17 -15.20 -23.02
C GLN A 190 14.58 -16.54 -22.58
N VAL A 191 13.32 -16.78 -22.96
CA VAL A 191 12.74 -18.12 -22.93
C VAL A 191 13.37 -18.90 -24.08
N ALA A 192 14.39 -19.69 -23.77
CA ALA A 192 14.94 -20.67 -24.68
C ALA A 192 13.87 -21.75 -24.93
N ALA A 193 13.21 -21.67 -26.08
CA ALA A 193 12.46 -22.77 -26.64
C ALA A 193 13.44 -23.87 -27.05
N SER A 194 13.52 -24.94 -26.26
CA SER A 194 14.22 -26.16 -26.67
C SER A 194 13.18 -27.19 -27.08
N GLY A 195 12.93 -27.23 -28.39
CA GLY A 195 12.22 -28.34 -29.02
C GLY A 195 13.08 -29.60 -29.00
N ALA A 196 12.44 -30.74 -28.75
CA ALA A 196 12.93 -32.05 -29.15
C ALA A 196 11.72 -32.96 -29.37
N VAL A 197 11.33 -33.10 -30.62
CA VAL A 197 10.49 -34.19 -31.12
C VAL A 197 11.43 -35.30 -31.57
N PRO A 198 11.30 -36.54 -31.09
CA PRO A 198 11.81 -37.69 -31.81
C PRO A 198 10.65 -38.43 -32.47
N SER A 199 10.54 -38.26 -33.78
CA SER A 199 9.91 -39.26 -34.64
C SER A 199 10.96 -40.34 -34.94
N ALA A 200 10.69 -41.59 -34.57
CA ALA A 200 11.28 -42.74 -35.24
C ALA A 200 10.34 -43.95 -35.15
N VAL A 201 9.75 -44.26 -36.30
CA VAL A 201 9.11 -45.51 -36.69
C VAL A 201 10.13 -46.66 -36.65
N THR A 202 9.73 -47.85 -36.18
CA THR A 202 10.17 -49.15 -36.76
C THR A 202 9.22 -50.28 -36.32
N THR A 203 8.65 -50.90 -37.34
CA THR A 203 8.06 -52.24 -37.49
C THR A 203 8.61 -53.37 -36.61
N ARG A 204 7.71 -54.13 -35.95
CA ARG A 204 7.45 -55.56 -36.21
C ARG A 204 6.20 -56.03 -35.49
#